data_AF-A0A7T4B933-F1
#
_entry.id   AF-A0A7T4B933-F1
#
_cell.length_a   1.000
_cell.length_b   1.000
_cell.length_c   1.000
_cell.angle_alpha   90.00
_cell.angle_beta   90.00
_cell.angle_gamma   90.00
#
_symmetry.space_group_name_H-M   'P 1'
#
loop_
_entity.id
_entity.type
_entity.pdbx_description
1 polymer ?
#
loop_
_entity_poly.entity_id
_entity_poly.type
_entity_poly.pdbx_seq_one_letter_code
_entity_poly.pdbx_strand_id
1 'polypeptide(L)'
;MNIPHPPVPLDQKEWAVAHWNRLADEAERAGALGLLHTNVAKAQSDCYRRTARAIQHEIETGVAVCSCCFKPFGRGSLALH
;
A
#
# COMPACT_ATOMS: atom_id res chain seq x y z
N MET A 1 18.87 -5.67 -12.18
CA MET A 1 17.74 -4.75 -12.40
C MET A 1 18.17 -3.40 -11.86
N ASN A 2 18.49 -2.45 -12.73
CA ASN A 2 19.03 -1.15 -12.32
C ASN A 2 17.84 -0.32 -11.85
N ILE A 3 17.62 -0.22 -10.53
CA ILE A 3 16.60 0.68 -9.98
C ILE A 3 17.13 2.10 -10.25
N PRO A 4 16.46 2.92 -11.10
CA PRO A 4 16.99 4.22 -11.49
C PRO A 4 16.98 5.24 -10.34
N HIS A 5 16.52 4.84 -9.16
CA HIS A 5 16.55 5.59 -7.92
C HIS A 5 17.14 4.73 -6.79
N PRO A 6 17.82 5.34 -5.80
CA PRO A 6 18.21 4.63 -4.60
C PRO A 6 16.97 4.00 -3.92
N PRO A 7 17.13 2.87 -3.20
CA PRO A 7 16.04 2.29 -2.44
C PRO A 7 15.51 3.31 -1.42
N VAL A 8 14.19 3.36 -1.27
CA VAL A 8 13.55 4.25 -0.30
C VAL A 8 14.01 3.86 1.13
N PRO A 9 14.50 4.81 1.94
CA PRO A 9 14.87 4.57 3.33
C PRO A 9 13.75 3.94 4.17
N LEU A 10 14.12 3.15 5.18
CA LEU A 10 13.15 2.40 6.01
C LEU A 10 12.19 3.34 6.75
N ASP A 11 12.70 4.41 7.35
CA ASP A 11 11.92 5.43 8.06
C ASP A 11 10.87 6.10 7.16
N GLN A 12 11.20 6.32 5.88
CA GLN A 12 10.24 6.84 4.90
C GLN A 12 9.15 5.82 4.56
N LYS A 13 9.49 4.52 4.50
CA LYS A 13 8.50 3.45 4.30
C LYS A 13 7.57 3.32 5.51
N GLU A 14 8.11 3.36 6.72
CA GLU A 14 7.33 3.34 7.97
C GLU A 14 6.40 4.54 8.07
N TRP A 15 6.90 5.74 7.75
CA TRP A 15 6.08 6.94 7.64
C TRP A 15 4.96 6.76 6.61
N ALA A 16 5.25 6.20 5.44
CA ALA A 16 4.24 5.97 4.40
C ALA A 16 3.15 4.99 4.87
N VAL A 17 3.53 3.90 5.56
CA VAL A 17 2.58 2.94 6.17
C VAL A 17 1.64 3.66 7.14
N ALA A 18 2.19 4.47 8.05
CA ALA A 18 1.39 5.23 9.01
C ALA A 18 0.45 6.23 8.30
N HIS A 19 0.95 6.92 7.27
CA HIS A 19 0.19 7.90 6.52
C HIS A 19 -0.99 7.29 5.76
N TRP A 20 -0.79 6.16 5.07
CA TRP A 20 -1.86 5.45 4.39
C TRP A 20 -2.93 4.93 5.36
N ASN A 21 -2.52 4.44 6.53
CA ASN A 21 -3.46 4.02 7.57
C ASN A 21 -4.30 5.19 8.08
N ARG A 22 -3.70 6.36 8.30
CA ARG A 22 -4.44 7.57 8.68
C ARG A 22 -5.45 8.00 7.62
N LEU A 23 -5.09 7.93 6.33
CA LEU A 23 -6.02 8.23 5.23
C LEU A 23 -7.20 7.23 5.19
N ALA A 24 -6.96 5.97 5.53
CA ALA A 24 -8.03 4.98 5.66
C ALA A 24 -9.00 5.36 6.79
N ASP A 25 -8.47 5.73 7.96
CA ASP A 25 -9.28 6.19 9.11
C ASP A 25 -10.10 7.45 8.75
N GLU A 26 -9.51 8.37 7.98
CA GLU A 26 -10.18 9.59 7.51
C GLU A 26 -11.31 9.29 6.51
N ALA A 27 -11.10 8.36 5.59
CA ALA A 27 -12.13 7.92 4.65
C ALA A 27 -13.30 7.24 5.38
N GLU A 28 -13.02 6.35 6.33
CA GLU A 28 -14.04 5.71 7.17
C GLU A 28 -14.84 6.76 7.96
N ARG A 29 -14.15 7.72 8.58
CA ARG A 29 -14.79 8.83 9.32
C ARG A 29 -15.65 9.71 8.43
N ALA A 30 -15.18 10.06 7.24
CA ALA A 30 -15.94 10.85 6.27
C ALA A 30 -17.23 10.12 5.83
N GLY A 31 -17.17 8.80 5.66
CA GLY A 31 -18.37 7.97 5.41
C GLY A 31 -19.35 8.00 6.59
N ALA A 32 -18.86 7.87 7.83
CA ALA A 32 -19.69 7.92 9.03
C ALA A 32 -20.35 9.29 9.26
N LEU A 33 -19.68 10.38 8.85
CA LEU A 33 -20.20 11.74 8.92
C LEU A 33 -21.11 12.11 7.73
N GLY A 34 -21.31 11.21 6.76
CA GLY A 34 -22.09 11.50 5.55
C GLY A 34 -21.43 12.47 4.57
N LEU A 35 -20.13 12.75 4.74
CA LEU A 35 -19.34 13.60 3.84
C LEU A 35 -18.93 12.86 2.55
N LEU A 36 -18.93 11.52 2.60
CA LEU A 36 -18.72 10.64 1.47
C LEU A 36 -19.84 9.60 1.41
N HIS A 37 -20.24 9.23 0.20
CA HIS A 37 -21.11 8.08 0.01
C HIS A 37 -20.43 6.84 0.62
N THR A 38 -21.19 6.03 1.36
CA THR A 38 -20.67 4.89 2.14
C THR A 38 -19.84 3.91 1.30
N ASN A 39 -20.30 3.57 0.09
CA ASN A 39 -19.54 2.73 -0.84
C ASN A 39 -18.20 3.35 -1.28
N VAL A 40 -18.13 4.69 -1.43
CA VAL A 40 -16.90 5.39 -1.80
C VAL A 40 -15.93 5.41 -0.61
N ALA A 41 -16.42 5.72 0.59
CA ALA A 41 -15.64 5.66 1.82
C ALA A 41 -15.04 4.27 2.05
N LYS A 42 -15.84 3.22 1.82
CA LYS A 42 -15.37 1.83 1.89
C LYS A 42 -14.30 1.53 0.84
N ALA A 43 -14.52 1.89 -0.42
CA ALA A 43 -13.55 1.64 -1.48
C ALA A 43 -12.21 2.36 -1.23
N GLN A 44 -12.25 3.60 -0.74
CA GLN A 44 -11.05 4.36 -0.40
C GLN A 44 -10.30 3.75 0.77
N SER A 45 -10.99 3.50 1.90
CA SER A 45 -10.37 2.88 3.08
C SER A 45 -9.73 1.53 2.75
N ASP A 46 -10.44 0.64 2.05
CA ASP A 46 -9.91 -0.66 1.64
C ASP A 46 -8.65 -0.51 0.76
N CYS A 47 -8.65 0.45 -0.19
CA CYS A 47 -7.50 0.72 -1.06
C CYS A 47 -6.29 1.23 -0.27
N TYR A 48 -6.50 2.15 0.66
CA TYR A 48 -5.43 2.73 1.49
C TYR A 48 -4.84 1.69 2.44
N ARG A 49 -5.67 0.86 3.08
CA ARG A 49 -5.21 -0.26 3.93
C ARG A 49 -4.37 -1.26 3.14
N ARG A 50 -4.83 -1.65 1.94
CA ARG A 50 -4.09 -2.57 1.07
C ARG A 50 -2.73 -1.99 0.66
N THR A 51 -2.68 -0.69 0.40
CA THR A 51 -1.44 0.01 0.07
C THR A 51 -0.47 0.01 1.25
N ALA A 52 -0.94 0.35 2.45
CA ALA A 52 -0.14 0.25 3.68
C ALA A 52 0.42 -1.18 3.88
N ARG A 53 -0.44 -2.20 3.70
CA ARG A 53 -0.03 -3.60 3.87
C ARG A 53 0.98 -4.06 2.82
N ALA A 54 0.92 -3.58 1.58
CA ALA A 54 1.92 -3.90 0.56
C ALA A 54 3.30 -3.31 0.89
N ILE A 55 3.36 -2.09 1.41
CA ILE A 55 4.61 -1.48 1.88
C ILE A 55 5.14 -2.24 3.11
N GLN A 56 4.25 -2.58 4.05
CA GLN A 56 4.63 -3.39 5.22
C GLN A 56 5.21 -4.74 4.81
N HIS A 57 4.65 -5.39 3.79
CA HIS A 57 5.19 -6.64 3.24
C HIS A 57 6.60 -6.46 2.67
N GLU A 58 6.86 -5.35 1.97
CA GLU A 58 8.21 -5.03 1.50
C GLU A 58 9.19 -4.81 2.66
N ILE A 59 8.77 -4.15 3.75
CA ILE A 59 9.58 -4.00 4.96
C ILE A 59 9.89 -5.38 5.59
N GLU A 60 8.88 -6.24 5.71
CA GLU A 60 8.99 -7.58 6.33
C GLU A 60 9.85 -8.55 5.52
N THR A 61 9.82 -8.46 4.19
CA THR A 61 10.35 -9.52 3.29
C THR A 61 11.44 -9.04 2.33
N GLY A 62 11.61 -7.73 2.17
CA GLY A 62 12.43 -7.14 1.11
C GLY A 62 11.83 -7.25 -0.30
N VAL A 63 10.59 -7.78 -0.45
CA VAL A 63 9.94 -7.98 -1.75
C VAL A 63 8.79 -6.99 -1.93
N ALA A 64 8.90 -6.12 -2.94
CA ALA A 64 7.82 -5.22 -3.32
C ALA A 64 6.70 -5.98 -4.06
N VAL A 65 5.44 -5.66 -3.77
CA VAL A 65 4.24 -6.35 -4.31
C VAL A 65 3.15 -5.36 -4.75
N CYS A 66 2.25 -5.76 -5.66
CA CYS A 66 1.08 -4.93 -5.99
C CYS A 66 0.17 -4.77 -4.77
N SER A 67 -0.23 -3.54 -4.42
CA SER A 67 -1.26 -3.30 -3.40
C SER A 67 -2.61 -3.94 -3.74
N CYS A 68 -2.88 -4.10 -5.03
CA CYS A 68 -4.12 -4.67 -5.54
C CYS A 68 -4.26 -6.18 -5.27
N CYS A 69 -3.18 -6.95 -5.44
CA CYS A 69 -3.22 -8.41 -5.53
C CYS A 69 -2.02 -9.13 -4.89
N PHE A 70 -1.10 -8.39 -4.26
CA PHE A 70 0.10 -8.90 -3.59
C PHE A 70 1.05 -9.73 -4.47
N LYS A 71 0.92 -9.64 -5.79
CA LYS A 71 1.89 -10.24 -6.72
C LYS A 71 3.22 -9.49 -6.64
N PRO A 72 4.37 -10.19 -6.49
CA PRO A 72 5.68 -9.57 -6.49
C PRO A 72 6.00 -8.81 -7.77
N PHE A 73 6.59 -7.62 -7.63
CA PHE A 73 7.20 -6.91 -8.75
C PHE A 73 8.57 -7.51 -9.07
N GLY A 74 8.91 -7.61 -10.36
CA GLY A 74 10.23 -8.07 -10.80
C GLY A 74 10.48 -9.59 -10.72
N ARG A 75 9.53 -10.40 -10.24
CA ARG A 75 9.54 -11.87 -10.37
C ARG A 75 8.40 -12.31 -11.30
N GLY A 76 8.57 -12.10 -12.61
CA GLY A 76 7.71 -12.76 -13.60
C GLY A 76 7.83 -14.29 -13.48
N SER A 77 6.81 -15.03 -13.91
CA SER A 77 6.71 -16.50 -13.86
C SER A 77 7.77 -17.27 -14.68
N LEU A 78 8.82 -16.60 -15.16
CA LEU A 78 9.91 -17.15 -15.97
C LEU A 78 11.31 -16.76 -15.46
N ALA A 79 11.46 -16.23 -14.25
CA ALA A 79 12.77 -15.80 -13.74
C ALA A 79 13.71 -16.94 -13.28
N LEU A 80 13.40 -18.20 -13.61
CA LEU A 80 14.25 -19.36 -13.37
C LEU A 80 14.08 -20.38 -14.50
N HIS A 81 14.42 -20.01 -15.73
CA HIS A 81 14.94 -20.92 -16.76
C HIS A 81 15.85 -20.14 -17.71
#